data_AF-A0A385TRC8-F1
#
_entry.id   AF-A0A385TRC8-F1
#
_cell.length_a   1.000
_cell.length_b   1.000
_cell.length_c   1.000
_cell.angle_alpha   90.00
_cell.angle_beta   90.00
_cell.angle_gamma   90.00
#
_symmetry.space_group_name_H-M   'P 1'
#
loop_
_entity.id
_entity.type
_entity.pdbx_description
1 polymer ?
#
loop_
_entity_poly.entity_id
_entity_poly.type
_entity_poly.pdbx_seq_one_letter_code
_entity_poly.pdbx_strand_id
1 'polypeptide(L)'
;MEIILLIILVILVGLMASSRMTALEKRMKRQQATLNQIASHLGIPEPQVPAEVKRLLQDGQDIKAIKTVREELGMSLVEAKQYVDAIKHGER
;
A
#
# COMPACT_ATOMS: atom_id res chain seq x y z
N MET A 1 6.24 38.75 6.34
CA MET A 1 5.38 38.33 7.47
C MET A 1 4.13 37.61 6.98
N GLU A 2 3.38 38.15 6.02
CA GLU A 2 2.13 37.53 5.50
C GLU A 2 2.34 36.16 4.81
N ILE A 3 3.38 36.00 4.00
CA ILE A 3 3.68 34.72 3.33
C ILE A 3 3.98 33.60 4.35
N ILE A 4 4.67 33.94 5.45
CA ILE A 4 4.99 32.98 6.52
C ILE A 4 3.70 32.53 7.21
N LEU A 5 2.75 33.45 7.45
CA LEU A 5 1.45 33.13 8.03
C LEU A 5 0.62 32.21 7.13
N LEU A 6 0.64 32.44 5.81
CA LEU A 6 -0.06 31.57 4.85
C LEU A 6 0.52 30.15 4.81
N ILE A 7 1.86 30.01 4.85
CA ILE A 7 2.51 28.70 4.89
C ILE A 7 2.15 27.94 6.17
N ILE A 8 2.17 28.62 7.33
CA ILE A 8 1.80 28.03 8.62
C ILE A 8 0.33 27.57 8.59
N LEU A 9 -0.57 28.37 8.02
CA LEU A 9 -1.99 28.03 7.90
C LEU A 9 -2.19 26.76 7.06
N VAL A 10 -1.52 26.67 5.90
CA VAL A 10 -1.62 25.49 5.01
C VAL A 10 -1.08 24.24 5.71
N ILE A 11 0.03 24.35 6.42
CA ILE A 11 0.60 23.24 7.19
C ILE A 11 -0.37 22.80 8.29
N LEU A 12 -0.94 23.73 9.05
CA LEU A 12 -1.92 23.45 10.11
C LEU A 12 -3.15 22.71 9.58
N VAL A 13 -3.70 23.15 8.46
CA VAL A 13 -4.86 22.50 7.81
C VAL A 13 -4.50 21.09 7.33
N GLY A 14 -3.31 20.92 6.74
CA GLY A 14 -2.81 19.60 6.31
C GLY A 14 -2.64 18.63 7.47
N LEU A 15 -2.10 19.09 8.60
CA LEU A 15 -1.93 18.28 9.83
C LEU A 15 -3.27 17.90 10.47
N MET A 16 -4.29 18.77 10.36
CA MET A 16 -5.63 18.45 10.88
C MET A 16 -6.35 17.38 10.03
N ALA A 17 -6.16 17.40 8.71
CA ALA A 17 -6.72 16.41 7.80
C ALA A 17 -6.12 15.01 7.99
N SER A 18 -4.81 14.91 8.25
CA SER A 18 -4.13 13.62 8.44
C SER A 18 -4.53 12.91 9.74
N SER A 19 -4.95 13.64 10.78
CA SER A 19 -5.40 13.06 12.04
C SER A 19 -6.63 12.16 11.93
N ARG A 20 -7.54 12.44 10.98
CA ARG A 20 -8.76 11.63 10.76
C ARG A 20 -8.48 10.29 10.08
N MET A 21 -7.39 10.19 9.33
CA MET A 21 -7.05 8.99 8.58
C MET A 21 -6.58 7.85 9.50
N THR A 22 -5.89 8.19 10.59
CA THR A 22 -5.35 7.21 11.55
C THR A 22 -6.40 6.39 12.32
N ALA A 23 -7.66 6.85 12.36
CA ALA A 23 -8.76 6.13 12.99
C ALA A 23 -9.45 5.11 12.06
N LEU A 24 -9.30 5.27 10.73
CA LEU A 24 -9.86 4.36 9.72
C LEU A 24 -8.97 3.13 9.51
N GLU A 25 -7.64 3.31 9.52
CA GLU A 25 -6.67 2.21 9.42
C GLU A 25 -6.84 1.17 10.54
N LYS A 26 -7.16 1.62 11.77
CA LYS A 26 -7.38 0.72 12.91
C LYS A 26 -8.60 -0.17 12.75
N ARG A 27 -9.64 0.27 12.02
CA ARG A 27 -10.81 -0.57 11.70
C ARG A 27 -10.50 -1.56 10.59
N MET A 28 -9.74 -1.12 9.57
CA MET A 28 -9.30 -1.99 8.48
C MET A 28 -8.41 -3.15 8.95
N LYS A 29 -7.48 -2.91 9.88
CA LYS A 29 -6.62 -3.97 10.44
C LYS A 29 -7.39 -5.10 11.14
N ARG A 30 -8.51 -4.78 11.83
CA ARG A 30 -9.36 -5.82 12.47
C ARG A 30 -10.18 -6.62 11.46
N GLN A 31 -10.55 -5.98 10.35
CA GLN A 31 -11.32 -6.64 9.29
C GLN A 31 -10.43 -7.62 8.50
N GLN A 32 -9.17 -7.25 8.24
CA GLN A 32 -8.20 -8.11 7.56
C GLN A 32 -7.86 -9.38 8.36
N ALA A 33 -7.79 -9.28 9.69
CA ALA A 33 -7.50 -10.42 10.56
C ALA A 33 -8.58 -11.52 10.47
N THR A 34 -9.84 -11.12 10.32
CA THR A 34 -10.97 -12.06 10.18
C THR A 34 -10.93 -12.75 8.82
N LEU A 35 -10.58 -12.01 7.75
CA LEU A 35 -10.44 -12.58 6.41
C LEU A 35 -9.30 -13.61 6.33
N ASN A 36 -8.16 -13.33 6.98
CA ASN A 36 -7.05 -14.30 7.05
C ASN A 36 -7.41 -15.57 7.84
N GLN A 37 -8.21 -15.47 8.91
CA GLN A 37 -8.68 -16.65 9.64
C GLN A 37 -9.64 -17.51 8.80
N ILE A 38 -10.50 -16.88 7.99
CA ILE A 38 -11.41 -17.60 7.10
C ILE A 38 -10.64 -18.22 5.92
N ALA A 39 -9.71 -17.48 5.32
CA ALA A 39 -8.88 -17.98 4.21
C ALA A 39 -8.04 -19.20 4.61
N SER A 40 -7.46 -19.19 5.81
CA SER A 40 -6.66 -20.32 6.31
C SER A 40 -7.49 -21.56 6.65
N HIS A 41 -8.74 -21.41 7.11
CA HIS A 41 -9.65 -22.56 7.31
C HIS A 41 -10.21 -23.14 6.00
N LEU A 42 -10.23 -22.36 4.91
CA LEU A 42 -10.75 -22.79 3.60
C LEU A 42 -9.67 -23.27 2.63
N GLY A 43 -8.39 -23.30 3.02
CA GLY A 43 -7.29 -23.75 2.17
C GLY A 43 -7.04 -22.89 0.94
N ILE A 44 -7.40 -21.59 1.01
CA ILE A 44 -7.17 -20.68 -0.11
C ILE A 44 -5.67 -20.37 -0.17
N PRO A 45 -4.98 -20.67 -1.29
CA PRO A 45 -3.56 -20.38 -1.42
C PRO A 45 -3.30 -18.88 -1.27
N GLU A 46 -2.18 -18.55 -0.64
CA GLU A 46 -1.70 -17.18 -0.45
C GLU A 46 -1.79 -16.40 -1.78
N PRO A 47 -2.16 -15.10 -1.78
CA PRO A 47 -2.29 -14.33 -3.01
C PRO A 47 -0.98 -14.41 -3.80
N GLN A 48 -1.00 -15.23 -4.85
CA GLN A 48 0.18 -15.50 -5.64
C GLN A 48 0.57 -14.21 -6.35
N VAL A 49 1.87 -13.87 -6.29
CA VAL A 49 2.41 -12.72 -7.03
C VAL A 49 1.97 -12.84 -8.49
N PRO A 50 1.29 -11.82 -9.05
CA PRO A 50 0.87 -11.87 -10.45
C PRO A 50 2.08 -12.14 -11.35
N ALA A 51 1.93 -13.08 -12.29
CA ALA A 51 3.01 -13.45 -13.19
C ALA A 51 3.58 -12.25 -13.98
N GLU A 52 2.72 -11.28 -14.27
CA GLU A 52 3.11 -10.02 -14.91
C GLU A 52 4.07 -9.19 -14.05
N VAL A 53 3.84 -9.09 -12.74
CA VAL A 53 4.73 -8.37 -11.82
C VAL A 53 6.12 -9.02 -11.77
N LYS A 54 6.18 -10.36 -11.77
CA LYS A 54 7.47 -11.09 -11.86
C LYS A 54 8.21 -10.80 -13.16
N ARG A 55 7.50 -10.81 -14.31
CA ARG A 55 8.10 -10.48 -15.61
C ARG A 55 8.61 -9.05 -15.66
N LEU A 56 7.81 -8.08 -15.18
CA LEU A 56 8.20 -6.67 -15.14
C LEU A 56 9.45 -6.45 -14.26
N LEU A 57 9.57 -7.17 -13.14
CA LEU A 57 10.76 -7.13 -12.29
C LEU A 57 11.99 -7.77 -12.97
N GLN A 58 11.82 -8.88 -13.69
CA GLN A 58 12.90 -9.50 -14.48
C GLN A 58 13.40 -8.58 -15.59
N ASP A 59 12.48 -7.83 -16.21
CA ASP A 59 12.79 -6.85 -17.26
C ASP A 59 13.35 -5.52 -16.70
N GLY A 60 13.54 -5.39 -15.38
CA GLY A 60 14.03 -4.18 -14.71
C GLY A 60 13.03 -3.01 -14.70
N GLN A 61 11.75 -3.28 -14.96
CA GLN A 61 10.67 -2.28 -15.06
C GLN A 61 9.97 -2.06 -13.71
N ASP A 62 10.73 -1.73 -12.66
CA ASP A 62 10.25 -1.61 -11.28
C ASP A 62 9.06 -0.63 -11.14
N ILE A 63 9.12 0.53 -11.82
CA ILE A 63 8.04 1.53 -11.77
C ILE A 63 6.75 0.96 -12.34
N LYS A 64 6.84 0.18 -13.42
CA LYS A 64 5.68 -0.45 -14.05
C LYS A 64 5.13 -1.57 -13.18
N ALA A 65 6.00 -2.37 -12.55
CA ALA A 65 5.60 -3.37 -11.57
C ALA A 65 4.83 -2.75 -10.39
N ILE A 66 5.33 -1.64 -9.83
CA ILE A 66 4.64 -0.90 -8.75
C ILE A 66 3.30 -0.37 -9.23
N LYS A 67 3.23 0.16 -10.45
CA LYS A 67 1.97 0.66 -11.03
C LYS A 67 0.94 -0.47 -11.18
N THR A 68 1.33 -1.61 -11.76
CA THR A 68 0.47 -2.79 -11.93
C THR A 68 -0.07 -3.28 -10.59
N VAL A 69 0.81 -3.43 -9.59
CA VAL A 69 0.40 -3.83 -8.23
C VAL A 69 -0.60 -2.85 -7.63
N ARG A 70 -0.39 -1.54 -7.83
CA ARG A 70 -1.30 -0.51 -7.32
C ARG A 70 -2.68 -0.57 -7.96
N GLU A 71 -2.73 -0.77 -9.28
CA GLU A 71 -3.97 -0.78 -10.06
C GLU A 71 -4.75 -2.08 -9.90
N GLU A 72 -4.07 -3.23 -9.88
CA GLU A 72 -4.72 -4.55 -9.82
C GLU A 72 -5.08 -4.99 -8.41
N LEU A 73 -4.22 -4.71 -7.42
CA LEU A 73 -4.43 -5.12 -6.03
C LEU A 73 -5.04 -4.00 -5.17
N GLY A 74 -5.28 -2.82 -5.75
CA GLY A 74 -5.87 -1.67 -5.05
C GLY A 74 -5.01 -1.12 -3.92
N MET A 75 -3.70 -1.39 -3.93
CA MET A 75 -2.76 -0.95 -2.91
C MET A 75 -2.52 0.56 -2.99
N SER A 76 -2.15 1.19 -1.88
CA SER A 76 -1.57 2.54 -1.92
C SER A 76 -0.17 2.52 -2.57
N LEU A 77 0.35 3.69 -2.94
CA LEU A 77 1.68 3.78 -3.57
C LEU A 77 2.79 3.22 -2.67
N VAL A 78 2.71 3.49 -1.37
CA VAL A 78 3.69 3.02 -0.38
C VAL A 78 3.62 1.50 -0.24
N GLU A 79 2.41 0.95 -0.11
CA GLU A 79 2.19 -0.51 0.00
C GLU A 79 2.65 -1.23 -1.28
N ALA A 80 2.32 -0.70 -2.46
CA ALA A 80 2.74 -1.28 -3.72
C ALA A 80 4.27 -1.30 -3.87
N LYS A 81 4.95 -0.23 -3.45
CA LYS A 81 6.42 -0.19 -3.42
C LYS A 81 6.99 -1.25 -2.48
N GLN A 82 6.50 -1.33 -1.25
CA GLN A 82 6.94 -2.33 -0.27
C GLN A 82 6.70 -3.76 -0.77
N TYR A 83 5.57 -3.99 -1.43
CA TYR A 83 5.23 -5.28 -2.03
C TYR A 83 6.21 -5.70 -3.13
N VAL A 84 6.52 -4.79 -4.05
CA VAL A 84 7.48 -5.02 -5.14
C VAL A 84 8.90 -5.18 -4.60
N ASP A 85 9.30 -4.35 -3.64
CA ASP A 85 10.60 -4.45 -2.98
C ASP A 85 10.75 -5.83 -2.29
N ALA A 86 9.74 -6.31 -1.56
CA ALA A 86 9.77 -7.64 -0.94
C ALA A 86 9.98 -8.78 -1.96
N ILE A 87 9.34 -8.69 -3.14
CA ILE A 87 9.53 -9.68 -4.22
C ILE A 87 10.95 -9.61 -4.77
N LYS A 88 11.49 -8.40 -4.96
CA LYS A 88 12.83 -8.19 -5.50
C LYS A 88 13.93 -8.71 -4.58
N HIS A 89 13.71 -8.65 -3.26
CA HIS A 89 14.64 -9.16 -2.25
C HIS A 89 14.44 -10.65 -1.93
N GLY A 90 13.49 -11.33 -2.56
CA GLY A 90 13.21 -12.74 -2.33
C GLY A 90 12.56 -13.04 -0.97
N GLU A 91 11.89 -12.05 -0.37
CA GLU A 91 11.17 -12.20 0.89
C GLU A 91 9.77 -12.84 0.71
N ARG A 92 9.41 -13.22 -0.53
CA ARG A 92 8.16 -13.90 -0.92
C ARG A 92 8.39 -14.95 -2.00
#